data_AF-A0A6A3CT85-F1
#
_entry.id   AF-A0A6A3CT85-F1
#
_cell.length_a   1.000
_cell.length_b   1.000
_cell.length_c   1.000
_cell.angle_alpha   90.00
_cell.angle_beta   90.00
_cell.angle_gamma   90.00
#
_symmetry.space_group_name_H-M   'P 1'
#
loop_
_entity.id
_entity.type
_entity.pdbx_description
1 polymer ?
#
loop_
_entity_poly.entity_id
_entity_poly.type
_entity_poly.pdbx_seq_one_letter_code
_entity_poly.pdbx_strand_id
1 'polypeptide(L)'
;MGCSFSGLNALFDAVNGGGDVWINDNRFKIVRQLGVGGFAYVYLVKEVVSDSSSALASGLAKKVKDPSHLSDAGTYALKKVLFQNNEQLDLVREEIRVSSLFSHPNLLPLLDHAIISVKPTQEGSWNHEAYLLFPVHLDGTLLDNSTAMIARKGFFSASDVLQIFRQMSK
;
A
#
# COMPACT_ATOMS: atom_id res chain seq x y z
N MET A 1 -16.39 26.50 4.34
CA MET A 1 -17.53 25.65 4.77
C MET A 1 -17.61 24.49 3.81
N GLY A 2 -17.15 23.31 4.24
CA GLY A 2 -17.12 22.08 3.45
C GLY A 2 -16.85 20.94 4.41
N CYS A 3 -17.90 20.24 4.80
CA CYS A 3 -17.86 19.16 5.77
C CYS A 3 -17.14 17.95 5.16
N SER A 4 -16.00 17.57 5.73
CA SER A 4 -15.34 16.30 5.42
C SER A 4 -16.12 15.19 6.15
N PHE A 5 -17.08 14.58 5.45
CA PHE A 5 -17.81 13.41 5.93
C PHE A 5 -16.96 12.15 5.73
N SER A 6 -15.94 11.98 6.57
CA SER A 6 -15.22 10.70 6.72
C SER A 6 -15.32 10.29 8.18
N GLY A 7 -16.31 9.47 8.51
CA GLY A 7 -16.45 8.98 9.88
C GLY A 7 -17.58 8.00 10.16
N LEU A 8 -18.52 7.79 9.22
CA LEU A 8 -19.65 6.88 9.48
C LEU A 8 -19.59 5.55 8.72
N ASN A 9 -18.76 5.41 7.67
CA ASN A 9 -18.62 4.14 6.94
C ASN A 9 -17.42 3.28 7.37
N ALA A 10 -16.57 3.74 8.29
CA ALA A 10 -15.38 3.00 8.70
C ALA A 10 -15.65 1.94 9.78
N LEU A 11 -16.87 1.90 10.36
CA LEU A 11 -17.17 1.11 11.56
C LEU A 11 -18.03 -0.14 11.36
N PHE A 12 -18.44 -0.47 10.12
CA PHE A 12 -19.10 -1.76 9.84
C PHE A 12 -18.26 -2.74 9.02
N ASP A 13 -17.04 -2.37 8.61
CA ASP A 13 -16.24 -3.18 7.68
C ASP A 13 -15.11 -4.00 8.32
N ALA A 14 -14.91 -3.86 9.63
CA ALA A 14 -13.82 -4.53 10.34
C ALA A 14 -13.99 -6.06 10.49
N VAL A 15 -15.09 -6.64 10.00
CA VAL A 15 -15.36 -8.09 10.10
C VAL A 15 -15.62 -8.78 8.76
N ASN A 16 -15.88 -8.05 7.66
CA ASN A 16 -16.34 -8.65 6.39
C ASN A 16 -15.69 -8.09 5.11
N GLY A 17 -14.43 -7.66 5.15
CA GLY A 17 -13.59 -7.57 3.94
C GLY A 17 -14.19 -6.80 2.75
N GLY A 18 -14.82 -5.63 2.99
CA GLY A 18 -15.54 -4.88 1.96
C GLY A 18 -15.37 -3.37 2.01
N GLY A 19 -14.38 -2.84 2.74
CA GLY A 19 -14.26 -1.40 3.01
C GLY A 19 -13.55 -0.61 1.94
N ASP A 20 -14.05 0.60 1.70
CA ASP A 20 -13.39 1.56 0.84
C ASP A 20 -12.51 2.51 1.67
N VAL A 21 -11.31 2.77 1.16
CA VAL A 21 -10.34 3.70 1.72
C VAL A 21 -10.13 4.82 0.73
N TRP A 22 -10.09 6.05 1.24
CA TRP A 22 -9.74 7.23 0.48
C TRP A 22 -8.30 7.62 0.79
N ILE A 23 -7.51 7.80 -0.25
CA ILE A 23 -6.16 8.38 -0.17
C ILE A 23 -6.19 9.60 -1.07
N ASN A 24 -6.17 10.78 -0.43
CA ASN A 24 -6.41 12.06 -1.10
C ASN A 24 -7.71 11.99 -1.93
N ASP A 25 -7.63 12.22 -3.24
CA ASP A 25 -8.78 12.23 -4.15
C ASP A 25 -9.12 10.84 -4.74
N ASN A 26 -8.36 9.80 -4.40
CA ASN A 26 -8.49 8.47 -4.98
C ASN A 26 -9.18 7.50 -4.01
N ARG A 27 -10.18 6.76 -4.52
CA ARG A 27 -10.92 5.74 -3.77
C ARG A 27 -10.40 4.36 -4.12
N PHE A 28 -10.18 3.55 -3.09
CA PHE A 28 -9.72 2.17 -3.22
C PHE A 28 -10.61 1.24 -2.42
N LYS A 29 -11.00 0.12 -3.01
CA LYS A 29 -11.69 -0.96 -2.32
C LYS A 29 -10.69 -1.95 -1.75
N ILE A 30 -10.80 -2.29 -0.46
CA ILE A 30 -10.01 -3.35 0.15
C ILE A 30 -10.47 -4.69 -0.42
N VAL A 31 -9.53 -5.47 -0.96
CA VAL A 31 -9.79 -6.80 -1.53
C VAL A 31 -9.51 -7.88 -0.51
N ARG A 32 -8.32 -7.86 0.10
CA ARG A 32 -7.91 -8.81 1.15
C ARG A 32 -6.69 -8.29 1.89
N GLN A 33 -6.42 -8.87 3.05
CA GLN A 33 -5.17 -8.61 3.76
C GLN A 33 -4.01 -9.42 3.16
N LEU A 34 -2.83 -8.79 3.06
CA LEU A 34 -1.58 -9.39 2.58
C LEU A 34 -0.60 -9.67 3.73
N GLY A 35 -0.62 -8.88 4.81
CA GLY A 35 0.30 -9.07 5.92
C GLY A 35 -0.09 -8.29 7.19
N VAL A 36 0.54 -8.69 8.29
CA VAL A 36 0.43 -8.07 9.61
C VAL A 36 1.84 -7.76 10.11
N GLY A 37 2.04 -6.55 10.59
CA GLY A 37 3.12 -6.15 11.49
C GLY A 37 2.54 -5.70 12.83
N GLY A 38 3.38 -5.29 13.78
CA GLY A 38 2.93 -4.94 15.14
C GLY A 38 1.83 -3.87 15.17
N PHE A 39 2.05 -2.74 14.48
CA PHE A 39 1.08 -1.64 14.39
C PHE A 39 0.71 -1.29 12.94
N ALA A 40 1.05 -2.17 12.00
CA ALA A 40 0.87 -1.95 10.58
C ALA A 40 0.20 -3.15 9.94
N TYR A 41 -0.69 -2.89 9.00
CA TYR A 41 -1.41 -3.90 8.24
C TYR A 41 -1.22 -3.60 6.77
N VAL A 42 -0.99 -4.63 5.96
CA VAL A 42 -0.86 -4.49 4.52
C VAL A 42 -2.06 -5.14 3.86
N TYR A 43 -2.73 -4.40 2.98
CA TYR A 43 -3.90 -4.85 2.25
C TYR A 43 -3.65 -4.80 0.75
N LEU A 44 -4.21 -5.77 0.03
CA LEU A 44 -4.45 -5.66 -1.39
C LEU A 44 -5.67 -4.77 -1.58
N VAL A 45 -5.53 -3.71 -2.36
CA VAL A 45 -6.62 -2.80 -2.67
C VAL A 45 -6.78 -2.66 -4.18
N LYS A 46 -7.99 -2.34 -4.62
CA LYS A 46 -8.31 -2.08 -6.02
C LYS A 46 -8.84 -0.67 -6.17
N GLU A 47 -8.26 0.10 -7.07
CA GLU A 47 -8.73 1.44 -7.40
C GLU A 47 -10.16 1.38 -7.96
N VAL A 48 -11.02 2.26 -7.46
CA VAL A 48 -12.39 2.44 -7.92
C VAL A 48 -12.40 3.60 -8.90
N VAL A 49 -12.33 3.29 -10.19
CA VAL A 49 -12.42 4.29 -11.26
C VAL A 49 -13.89 4.68 -11.42
N SER A 50 -14.19 5.97 -11.28
CA SER A 50 -15.52 6.48 -11.61
C SER A 50 -15.70 6.48 -13.13
N ASP A 51 -16.82 5.93 -13.63
CA ASP A 51 -17.14 5.70 -15.05
C ASP A 51 -17.10 6.94 -15.97
N SER A 52 -16.70 8.11 -15.47
CA SER A 52 -16.72 9.38 -16.19
C SER A 52 -15.43 9.74 -16.93
N SER A 53 -14.35 8.94 -16.83
CA SER A 53 -13.17 9.16 -17.66
C SER A 53 -12.30 7.91 -17.71
N SER A 54 -11.75 7.63 -18.91
CA SER A 54 -10.95 6.47 -19.29
C SER A 54 -9.93 6.00 -18.23
N ALA A 55 -9.44 4.75 -18.31
CA ALA A 55 -8.45 4.19 -17.37
C ALA A 55 -7.15 5.03 -17.20
N LEU A 56 -6.88 5.97 -18.11
CA LEU A 56 -5.78 6.95 -18.04
C LEU A 56 -6.14 8.25 -17.29
N ALA A 57 -7.38 8.37 -16.82
CA ALA A 57 -7.91 9.48 -16.04
C ALA A 57 -8.16 9.11 -14.56
N SER A 58 -7.64 7.94 -14.14
CA SER A 58 -7.36 7.64 -12.73
C SER A 58 -6.57 8.80 -12.13
N GLY A 59 -7.00 9.32 -10.97
CA GLY A 59 -6.30 10.40 -10.28
C GLY A 59 -4.88 9.99 -9.87
N LEU A 60 -4.67 8.70 -9.60
CA LEU A 60 -3.36 8.13 -9.31
C LEU A 60 -2.44 8.14 -10.55
N ALA A 61 -2.95 7.76 -11.72
CA ALA A 61 -2.17 7.75 -12.96
C ALA A 61 -1.57 9.13 -13.32
N LYS A 62 -2.24 10.23 -12.94
CA LYS A 62 -1.73 11.60 -13.13
C LYS A 62 -0.58 11.97 -12.19
N LYS A 63 -0.49 11.30 -11.03
CA LYS A 63 0.47 11.61 -9.95
C LYS A 63 1.73 10.75 -10.02
N VAL A 64 1.63 9.54 -10.56
CA VAL A 64 2.74 8.60 -10.62
C VAL A 64 3.71 8.99 -11.73
N LYS A 65 5.00 9.11 -11.37
CA LYS A 65 6.07 9.54 -12.28
C LYS A 65 6.43 8.49 -13.34
N ASP A 66 6.39 7.22 -12.96
CA ASP A 66 6.73 6.09 -13.83
C ASP A 66 5.48 5.21 -14.02
N PRO A 67 4.94 5.15 -15.24
CA PRO A 67 3.71 4.38 -15.52
C PRO A 67 3.89 2.87 -15.32
N SER A 68 5.12 2.34 -15.30
CA SER A 68 5.37 0.91 -15.04
C SER A 68 4.98 0.47 -13.62
N HIS A 69 4.81 1.43 -12.71
CA HIS A 69 4.33 1.17 -11.35
C HIS A 69 2.81 1.13 -11.22
N LEU A 70 2.09 1.47 -12.30
CA LEU A 70 0.64 1.32 -12.36
C LEU A 70 0.30 -0.13 -12.70
N SER A 71 -0.66 -0.68 -11.98
CA SER A 71 -1.17 -2.02 -12.27
C SER A 71 -2.24 -1.94 -13.36
N ASP A 72 -2.13 -2.76 -14.40
CA ASP A 72 -3.17 -2.89 -15.44
C ASP A 72 -4.54 -3.28 -14.86
N ALA A 73 -4.54 -4.03 -13.76
CA ALA A 73 -5.75 -4.45 -13.04
C ALA A 73 -6.24 -3.39 -12.02
N GLY A 74 -5.54 -2.26 -11.89
CA GLY A 74 -5.79 -1.22 -10.90
C GLY A 74 -5.57 -1.70 -9.46
N THR A 75 -4.74 -2.71 -9.24
CA THR A 75 -4.48 -3.28 -7.91
C THR A 75 -3.18 -2.78 -7.30
N TYR A 76 -3.19 -2.52 -5.99
CA TYR A 76 -2.09 -1.92 -5.26
C TYR A 76 -1.96 -2.52 -3.85
N ALA A 77 -0.81 -2.29 -3.22
CA ALA A 77 -0.58 -2.64 -1.83
C ALA A 77 -0.74 -1.40 -0.95
N LEU A 78 -1.65 -1.46 0.03
CA LEU A 78 -1.91 -0.40 0.99
C LEU A 78 -1.37 -0.78 2.36
N LYS A 79 -0.36 -0.07 2.84
CA LYS A 79 0.10 -0.17 4.22
C LYS A 79 -0.67 0.84 5.08
N LYS A 80 -1.47 0.31 6.00
CA LYS A 80 -2.16 1.08 7.05
C LYS A 80 -1.36 1.00 8.34
N VAL A 81 -0.98 2.14 8.91
CA VAL A 81 -0.22 2.23 10.17
C VAL A 81 -1.09 2.93 11.21
N LEU A 82 -1.19 2.35 12.41
CA LEU A 82 -1.92 2.92 13.55
C LEU A 82 -0.93 3.47 14.58
N PHE A 83 -1.19 4.65 15.13
CA PHE A 83 -0.30 5.24 16.14
C PHE A 83 -1.02 6.17 17.12
N GLN A 84 -0.41 6.38 18.29
CA GLN A 84 -1.01 7.12 19.41
C GLN A 84 -0.17 8.31 19.88
N ASN A 85 1.14 8.30 19.62
CA ASN A 85 2.06 9.31 20.11
C ASN A 85 2.81 10.00 18.95
N ASN A 86 3.46 11.12 19.28
CA ASN A 86 4.19 11.92 18.30
C ASN A 86 5.45 11.20 17.78
N GLU A 87 6.08 10.35 18.61
CA GLU A 87 7.27 9.59 18.19
C GLU A 87 6.95 8.64 17.02
N GLN A 88 5.83 7.92 17.11
CA GLN A 88 5.35 7.06 16.02
C GLN A 88 4.95 7.86 14.79
N LEU A 89 4.34 9.05 14.97
CA LEU A 89 4.03 9.95 13.86
C LEU A 89 5.31 10.41 13.14
N ASP A 90 6.36 10.73 13.88
CA ASP A 90 7.64 11.16 13.31
C ASP A 90 8.32 10.02 12.55
N LEU A 91 8.23 8.77 13.04
CA LEU A 91 8.69 7.59 12.29
C LEU A 91 7.93 7.40 10.98
N VAL A 92 6.61 7.57 10.98
CA VAL A 92 5.79 7.47 9.76
C VAL A 92 6.12 8.61 8.78
N ARG A 93 6.31 9.83 9.28
CA ARG A 93 6.71 10.98 8.45
C ARG A 93 8.09 10.76 7.84
N GLU A 94 9.02 10.21 8.60
CA GLU A 94 10.35 9.89 8.11
C GLU A 94 10.30 8.78 7.07
N GLU A 95 9.50 7.73 7.27
CA GLU A 95 9.26 6.69 6.26
C GLU A 95 8.73 7.31 4.96
N ILE A 96 7.67 8.13 5.03
CA ILE A 96 7.11 8.83 3.87
C ILE A 96 8.16 9.70 3.18
N ARG A 97 8.92 10.49 3.97
CA ARG A 97 9.96 11.39 3.45
C ARG A 97 11.01 10.60 2.70
N VAL A 98 11.60 9.58 3.33
CA VAL A 98 12.66 8.74 2.76
C VAL A 98 12.14 8.01 1.51
N SER A 99 10.97 7.38 1.57
CA SER A 99 10.39 6.68 0.41
C SER A 99 10.07 7.61 -0.77
N SER A 100 9.83 8.91 -0.51
CA SER A 100 9.58 9.90 -1.57
C SER A 100 10.86 10.42 -2.24
N LEU A 101 12.04 10.20 -1.65
CA LEU A 101 13.31 10.69 -2.19
C LEU A 101 13.84 9.82 -3.34
N PHE A 102 13.49 8.54 -3.37
CA PHE A 102 14.06 7.58 -4.31
C PHE A 102 13.11 7.30 -5.48
N SER A 103 13.69 7.22 -6.68
CA SER A 103 13.00 6.80 -7.90
C SER A 103 13.95 5.89 -8.67
N HIS A 104 13.85 4.59 -8.44
CA HIS A 104 14.75 3.59 -9.02
C HIS A 104 13.99 2.31 -9.35
N PRO A 105 14.25 1.66 -10.50
CA PRO A 105 13.50 0.47 -10.94
C PRO A 105 13.57 -0.72 -9.96
N ASN A 106 14.60 -0.81 -9.12
CA ASN A 106 14.77 -1.89 -8.14
C ASN A 106 14.42 -1.47 -6.70
N LEU A 107 13.86 -0.27 -6.50
CA LEU A 107 13.36 0.18 -5.20
C LEU A 107 11.84 0.30 -5.25
N LEU A 108 11.17 -0.14 -4.19
CA LEU A 108 9.72 -0.05 -4.10
C LEU A 108 9.31 1.43 -3.94
N PRO A 109 8.60 2.03 -4.92
CA PRO A 109 8.27 3.45 -4.89
C PRO A 109 7.01 3.68 -4.04
N LEU A 110 6.96 4.83 -3.35
CA LEU A 110 5.73 5.33 -2.74
C LEU A 110 4.88 6.04 -3.81
N LEU A 111 3.70 5.49 -4.11
CA LEU A 111 2.79 6.07 -5.11
C LEU A 111 1.98 7.22 -4.53
N ASP A 112 1.42 6.99 -3.35
CA ASP A 112 0.64 8.00 -2.63
C ASP A 112 0.65 7.76 -1.12
N HIS A 113 0.27 8.78 -0.35
CA HIS A 113 0.12 8.66 1.09
C HIS A 113 -0.91 9.64 1.65
N ALA A 114 -1.43 9.32 2.83
CA ALA A 114 -2.27 10.21 3.63
C ALA A 114 -2.06 9.94 5.13
N ILE A 115 -2.16 10.98 5.96
CA ILE A 115 -2.19 10.87 7.42
C ILE A 115 -3.53 11.44 7.88
N ILE A 116 -4.30 10.66 8.62
CA ILE A 116 -5.66 10.99 9.03
C ILE A 116 -5.75 10.91 10.56
N SER A 117 -6.37 11.92 11.16
CA SER A 117 -6.76 11.87 12.57
C SER A 117 -8.09 11.13 12.72
N VAL A 118 -8.11 10.09 13.54
CA VAL A 118 -9.29 9.26 13.82
C VAL A 118 -9.86 9.67 15.17
N LYS A 119 -11.18 9.76 15.27
CA LYS A 119 -11.82 9.98 16.57
C LYS A 119 -11.62 8.72 17.43
N PRO A 120 -11.16 8.85 18.69
CA PRO A 120 -11.00 7.70 19.57
C PRO A 120 -12.33 6.95 19.69
N THR A 121 -12.28 5.65 19.46
CA THR A 121 -13.43 4.74 19.64
C THR A 121 -13.37 4.13 21.03
N GLN A 122 -14.52 3.67 21.54
CA GLN A 122 -14.64 3.17 22.92
C GLN A 122 -13.77 1.93 23.22
N GLU A 123 -13.22 1.26 22.19
CA GLU A 123 -12.36 0.07 22.31
C GLU A 123 -10.86 0.32 22.08
N GLY A 124 -10.42 1.56 21.81
CA GLY A 124 -8.98 1.83 21.66
C GLY A 124 -8.63 3.30 21.42
N SER A 125 -7.50 3.73 21.99
CA SER A 125 -6.96 5.10 21.94
C SER A 125 -6.14 5.42 20.69
N TRP A 126 -6.39 4.73 19.56
CA TRP A 126 -5.72 5.07 18.30
C TRP A 126 -6.32 6.34 17.73
N ASN A 127 -5.58 7.45 17.85
CA ASN A 127 -6.05 8.77 17.45
C ASN A 127 -5.62 9.15 16.03
N HIS A 128 -4.70 8.38 15.43
CA HIS A 128 -4.19 8.65 14.10
C HIS A 128 -3.93 7.37 13.33
N GLU A 129 -4.13 7.45 12.02
CA GLU A 129 -3.77 6.41 11.07
C GLU A 129 -3.07 7.01 9.86
N ALA A 130 -2.14 6.27 9.27
CA ALA A 130 -1.48 6.63 8.03
C ALA A 130 -1.68 5.55 6.99
N TYR A 131 -1.80 5.98 5.74
CA TYR A 131 -1.97 5.16 4.56
C TYR A 131 -0.80 5.42 3.62
N LEU A 132 -0.08 4.37 3.25
CA LEU A 132 1.01 4.42 2.27
C LEU A 132 0.68 3.43 1.15
N LEU A 133 0.64 3.92 -0.09
CA LEU A 133 0.25 3.15 -1.26
C LEU A 133 1.49 2.79 -2.10
N PHE A 134 1.61 1.52 -2.45
CA PHE A 134 2.73 0.95 -3.20
C PHE A 134 2.23 0.10 -4.38
N PRO A 135 3.08 -0.16 -5.39
CA PRO A 135 2.84 -1.21 -6.36
C PRO A 135 2.72 -2.56 -5.65
N VAL A 136 1.86 -3.44 -6.15
CA VAL A 136 1.71 -4.80 -5.60
C VAL A 136 2.49 -5.82 -6.42
N HIS A 137 3.20 -6.71 -5.72
CA HIS A 137 3.84 -7.89 -6.30
C HIS A 137 3.08 -9.12 -5.81
N LEU A 138 2.24 -9.70 -6.67
CA LEU A 138 1.37 -10.82 -6.30
C LEU A 138 2.13 -12.12 -6.02
N ASP A 139 3.34 -12.26 -6.58
CA ASP A 139 4.25 -13.37 -6.34
C ASP A 139 4.91 -13.31 -4.94
N GLY A 140 4.62 -12.28 -4.16
CA GLY A 140 5.15 -12.10 -2.82
C GLY A 140 6.63 -11.75 -2.82
N THR A 141 7.31 -12.10 -1.73
CA THR A 141 8.72 -11.81 -1.53
C THR A 141 9.61 -12.84 -2.23
N LEU A 142 10.90 -12.51 -2.39
CA LEU A 142 11.89 -13.50 -2.87
C LEU A 142 11.98 -14.72 -1.94
N LEU A 143 11.71 -14.56 -0.63
CA LEU A 143 11.65 -15.65 0.33
C LEU A 143 10.45 -16.56 0.09
N ASP A 144 9.27 -15.98 -0.19
CA ASP A 144 8.07 -16.76 -0.54
C ASP A 144 8.32 -17.60 -1.80
N ASN A 145 8.91 -16.98 -2.82
CA ASN A 145 9.31 -17.66 -4.06
C ASN A 145 10.34 -18.78 -3.82
N SER A 146 11.33 -18.53 -2.94
CA SER A 146 12.32 -19.54 -2.55
C SER A 146 11.68 -20.72 -1.81
N THR A 147 10.74 -20.44 -0.92
CA THR A 147 10.02 -21.45 -0.14
C THR A 147 9.13 -22.31 -1.04
N ALA A 148 8.40 -21.68 -1.97
CA ALA A 148 7.61 -22.39 -2.97
C ALA A 148 8.48 -23.25 -3.89
N MET A 149 9.67 -22.76 -4.26
CA MET A 149 10.69 -23.50 -5.01
C MET A 149 11.15 -24.76 -4.28
N ILE A 150 11.50 -24.64 -2.99
CA ILE A 150 11.94 -25.78 -2.18
C ILE A 150 10.81 -26.81 -2.05
N ALA A 151 9.58 -26.37 -1.81
CA ALA A 151 8.41 -27.25 -1.68
C ALA A 151 8.16 -28.07 -2.98
N ARG A 152 8.41 -27.47 -4.15
CA ARG A 152 8.33 -28.15 -5.46
C ARG A 152 9.61 -28.86 -5.89
N LYS A 153 10.63 -28.95 -5.01
CA LYS A 153 11.97 -29.48 -5.29
C LYS A 153 12.67 -28.82 -6.49
N GLY A 154 12.33 -27.55 -6.73
CA GLY A 154 12.98 -26.70 -7.72
C GLY A 154 14.07 -25.83 -7.10
N PHE A 155 14.81 -25.14 -7.96
CA PHE A 155 15.87 -24.21 -7.58
C PHE A 155 15.94 -23.10 -8.63
N PHE A 156 16.39 -21.91 -8.21
CA PHE A 156 16.72 -20.85 -9.16
C PHE A 156 17.90 -21.29 -10.02
N SER A 157 17.87 -20.98 -11.32
CA SER A 157 19.04 -21.19 -12.15
C SER A 157 20.16 -20.25 -11.71
N ALA A 158 21.42 -20.60 -12.02
CA ALA A 158 22.55 -19.71 -11.73
C ALA A 158 22.37 -18.32 -12.40
N SER A 159 21.78 -18.29 -13.59
CA SER A 159 21.46 -17.05 -14.31
C SER A 159 20.43 -16.20 -13.55
N ASP A 160 19.37 -16.81 -13.01
CA ASP A 160 18.36 -16.08 -12.23
C ASP A 160 18.97 -15.50 -10.95
N VAL A 161 19.79 -16.29 -10.25
CA VAL A 161 20.48 -15.85 -9.03
C VAL A 161 21.39 -14.64 -9.34
N LEU A 162 22.20 -14.71 -10.39
CA LEU A 162 23.06 -13.59 -10.80
C LEU A 162 22.24 -12.36 -11.20
N GLN A 163 21.10 -12.54 -11.84
CA GLN A 163 20.22 -11.44 -12.22
C GLN A 163 19.63 -10.74 -10.99
N ILE A 164 19.17 -11.52 -9.99
CA ILE A 164 18.66 -11.00 -8.71
C ILE A 164 19.76 -10.19 -8.02
N PHE A 165 20.96 -10.75 -7.86
CA PHE A 165 22.08 -10.02 -7.26
C PHE A 165 22.43 -8.74 -8.01
N ARG A 166 22.41 -8.77 -9.35
CA ARG A 166 22.65 -7.59 -10.18
C ARG A 166 21.59 -6.52 -10.02
N GLN A 167 20.33 -6.88 -9.76
CA GLN A 167 19.27 -5.92 -9.48
C GLN A 167 19.45 -5.29 -8.10
N MET A 168 19.81 -6.09 -7.08
CA MET A 168 20.03 -5.61 -5.71
C MET A 168 21.26 -4.70 -5.56
N SER A 169 22.26 -4.82 -6.43
CA SER A 169 23.50 -4.05 -6.35
C SER A 169 23.53 -2.77 -7.19
N LYS A 170 22.44 -2.46 -7.89
CA LYS A 170 22.25 -1.21 -8.64
C LYS A 170 21.50 -0.19 -7.80
#